data_AF-A0A7C4CHH1-F1
#
_entry.id   AF-A0A7C4CHH1-F1
#
_cell.length_a   1.000
_cell.length_b   1.000
_cell.length_c   1.000
_cell.angle_alpha   90.00
_cell.angle_beta   90.00
_cell.angle_gamma   90.00
#
_symmetry.space_group_name_H-M   'P 1'
#
loop_
_entity.id
_entity.type
_entity.pdbx_description
1 polymer ?
#
loop_
_entity_poly.entity_id
_entity_poly.type
_entity_poly.pdbx_seq_one_letter_code
_entity_poly.pdbx_strand_id
1 'polypeptide(L)'
;MAEIAEIPESLREWERIAAHSHIQGLGLDGLKAKPVAQGMVGQIEAREAAGLVVRLIKEGKFAGRAVLLAGPPGTGKCVSGDTPVLLADGTVKEIEKIYEENKEKGKIIKETEEETIIECNGELKLPSINAKNLKCEIKPVKYL
;
A
#
# COMPACT_ATOMS: atom_id res chain seq x y z
N MET A 1 8.85 -39.68 -13.07
CA MET A 1 7.40 -39.83 -12.79
C MET A 1 6.91 -38.47 -12.31
N ALA A 2 5.85 -37.93 -12.89
CA ALA A 2 5.28 -36.68 -12.39
C ALA A 2 4.48 -37.01 -11.12
N GLU A 3 4.80 -36.37 -10.01
CA GLU A 3 4.03 -36.47 -8.77
C GLU A 3 2.79 -35.57 -8.88
N ILE A 4 1.62 -36.14 -8.64
CA ILE A 4 0.37 -35.40 -8.58
C ILE A 4 0.17 -35.02 -7.12
N ALA A 5 0.27 -33.72 -6.82
CA ALA A 5 -0.05 -33.16 -5.52
C ALA A 5 -1.36 -32.35 -5.62
N GLU A 6 -2.29 -32.60 -4.70
CA GLU A 6 -3.47 -31.77 -4.53
C GLU A 6 -3.02 -30.43 -3.94
N ILE A 7 -3.36 -29.33 -4.61
CA ILE A 7 -3.02 -27.99 -4.12
C ILE A 7 -4.12 -27.60 -3.12
N PRO A 8 -3.79 -27.41 -1.82
CA PRO A 8 -4.77 -26.97 -0.84
C PRO A 8 -5.45 -25.68 -1.30
N GLU A 9 -6.78 -25.66 -1.24
CA GLU A 9 -7.60 -24.53 -1.72
C GLU A 9 -7.30 -23.22 -0.97
N SER A 10 -6.77 -23.34 0.25
CA SER A 10 -6.31 -22.23 1.10
C SER A 10 -5.18 -21.38 0.51
N LEU A 11 -4.43 -21.88 -0.49
CA LEU A 11 -3.43 -21.07 -1.21
C LEU A 11 -4.05 -20.12 -2.23
N ARG A 12 -5.29 -20.36 -2.67
CA ARG A 12 -6.03 -19.46 -3.59
C ARG A 12 -6.73 -18.33 -2.85
N GLU A 13 -7.02 -18.54 -1.56
CA GLU A 13 -7.49 -17.54 -0.60
C GLU A 13 -6.32 -16.77 0.03
N TRP A 14 -5.35 -16.33 -0.77
CA TRP A 14 -4.70 -15.06 -0.42
C TRP A 14 -5.77 -14.01 -0.64
N GLU A 15 -6.62 -13.86 0.38
CA GLU A 15 -7.81 -13.04 0.45
C GLU A 15 -7.58 -11.79 -0.38
N ARG A 16 -8.24 -11.70 -1.53
CA ARG A 16 -8.30 -10.45 -2.27
C ARG A 16 -8.84 -9.45 -1.26
N ILE A 17 -7.96 -8.58 -0.76
CA ILE A 17 -8.21 -7.47 0.16
C ILE A 17 -9.69 -7.10 0.04
N ALA A 18 -10.53 -7.46 1.00
CA ALA A 18 -11.99 -7.47 0.81
C ALA A 18 -12.51 -6.10 0.29
N ALA A 19 -11.85 -5.02 0.72
CA ALA A 19 -12.09 -3.64 0.28
C ALA A 19 -11.83 -3.38 -1.23
N HIS A 20 -11.02 -4.19 -1.91
CA HIS A 20 -10.61 -4.00 -3.30
C HIS A 20 -11.06 -5.15 -4.21
N SER A 21 -12.02 -5.98 -3.78
CA SER A 21 -12.60 -7.07 -4.58
C SER A 21 -13.14 -6.62 -5.95
N HIS A 22 -13.56 -5.36 -6.07
CA HIS A 22 -14.04 -4.75 -7.31
C HIS A 22 -12.93 -4.39 -8.31
N ILE A 23 -11.66 -4.32 -7.88
CA ILE A 23 -10.52 -3.98 -8.74
C ILE A 23 -10.06 -5.22 -9.50
N GLN A 24 -10.19 -5.18 -10.83
CA GLN A 24 -9.86 -6.30 -11.73
C GLN A 24 -8.70 -5.97 -12.69
N GLY A 25 -8.17 -4.75 -12.64
CA GLY A 25 -7.05 -4.31 -13.47
C GLY A 25 -6.88 -2.80 -13.52
N LEU A 26 -5.89 -2.32 -14.27
CA LEU A 26 -5.60 -0.89 -14.42
C LEU A 26 -6.55 -0.17 -15.38
N GLY A 27 -7.39 -0.87 -16.14
CA GLY A 27 -8.38 -0.29 -17.04
C GLY A 27 -7.77 0.52 -18.20
N LEU A 28 -6.70 0.00 -18.79
CA LEU A 28 -5.96 0.65 -19.86
C LEU A 28 -6.39 0.15 -21.25
N ASP A 29 -6.33 1.05 -22.23
CA ASP A 29 -6.31 0.75 -23.66
C ASP A 29 -4.92 1.10 -24.19
N GLY A 30 -4.10 0.08 -24.42
CA GLY A 30 -2.66 0.26 -24.56
C GLY A 30 -2.03 0.85 -23.29
N LEU A 31 -1.53 2.08 -23.38
CA LEU A 31 -1.00 2.84 -22.23
C LEU A 31 -1.93 3.98 -21.78
N LYS A 32 -3.15 4.05 -22.32
CA LYS A 32 -4.10 5.12 -22.01
C LYS A 32 -5.18 4.63 -21.06
N ALA A 33 -5.36 5.33 -19.94
CA ALA A 33 -6.36 4.93 -18.96
C ALA A 33 -7.75 5.44 -19.36
N LYS A 34 -8.76 4.55 -19.31
CA LYS A 34 -10.15 4.97 -19.47
C LYS A 34 -10.65 5.67 -18.19
N PRO A 35 -11.54 6.69 -18.30
CA PRO A 35 -12.11 7.39 -17.15
C PRO A 35 -12.63 6.46 -16.05
N VAL A 36 -13.33 5.39 -16.46
CA VAL A 36 -13.82 4.31 -15.58
C VAL A 36 -13.60 2.99 -16.31
N ALA A 37 -12.86 2.05 -15.69
CA ALA A 37 -12.66 0.71 -16.22
C ALA A 37 -12.06 -0.24 -15.17
N GLN A 38 -12.44 -1.53 -15.24
CA GLN A 38 -11.89 -2.61 -14.42
C GLN A 38 -11.89 -2.34 -12.90
N GLY A 39 -12.94 -1.66 -12.42
CA GLY A 39 -13.09 -1.27 -11.01
C GLY A 39 -12.40 0.05 -10.64
N MET A 40 -11.53 0.59 -11.48
CA MET A 40 -10.84 1.86 -11.24
C MET A 40 -11.67 3.04 -11.78
N VAL A 41 -11.73 4.13 -10.99
CA VAL A 41 -12.34 5.42 -11.35
C VAL A 41 -11.28 6.52 -11.24
N GLY A 42 -11.09 7.31 -12.30
CA GLY A 42 -10.12 8.41 -12.30
C GLY A 42 -8.67 7.92 -12.17
N GLN A 43 -7.84 8.67 -11.43
CA GLN A 43 -6.40 8.42 -11.23
C GLN A 43 -5.66 8.09 -12.55
N ILE A 44 -5.98 8.84 -13.60
CA ILE A 44 -5.55 8.56 -14.99
C ILE A 44 -4.03 8.49 -15.08
N GLU A 45 -3.34 9.55 -14.67
CA GLU A 45 -1.88 9.64 -14.76
C GLU A 45 -1.18 8.53 -13.96
N ALA A 46 -1.67 8.25 -12.73
CA ALA A 46 -1.14 7.19 -11.89
C ALA A 46 -1.33 5.79 -12.53
N ARG A 47 -2.48 5.54 -13.17
CA ARG A 47 -2.78 4.28 -13.85
C ARG A 47 -1.96 4.12 -15.14
N GLU A 48 -1.76 5.20 -15.90
CA GLU A 48 -0.90 5.19 -17.09
C GLU A 48 0.57 4.93 -16.70
N ALA A 49 1.06 5.58 -15.64
CA ALA A 49 2.39 5.35 -15.09
C ALA A 49 2.57 3.90 -14.59
N ALA A 50 1.58 3.36 -13.87
CA ALA A 50 1.55 1.96 -13.46
C ALA A 50 1.56 1.01 -14.67
N GLY A 51 0.84 1.35 -15.75
CA GLY A 51 0.87 0.60 -17.01
C GLY A 51 2.27 0.52 -17.63
N LEU A 52 3.00 1.62 -17.61
CA LEU A 52 4.39 1.66 -18.07
C LEU A 52 5.30 0.78 -17.21
N VAL A 53 5.16 0.84 -15.88
CA VAL A 53 5.90 -0.03 -14.96
C VAL A 53 5.62 -1.50 -15.25
N VAL A 54 4.34 -1.89 -15.37
CA VAL A 54 3.95 -3.27 -15.70
C VAL A 54 4.56 -3.72 -17.01
N ARG A 55 4.57 -2.85 -18.04
CA ARG A 55 5.23 -3.15 -19.32
C ARG A 55 6.73 -3.37 -19.15
N LEU A 56 7.43 -2.50 -18.41
CA LEU A 56 8.85 -2.65 -18.14
C LEU A 56 9.18 -3.95 -17.40
N ILE A 57 8.34 -4.35 -16.44
CA ILE A 57 8.47 -5.63 -15.73
C ILE A 57 8.32 -6.80 -16.71
N LYS A 58 7.27 -6.79 -17.53
CA LYS A 58 7.04 -7.84 -18.54
C LYS A 58 8.16 -7.94 -19.58
N GLU A 59 8.80 -6.83 -19.91
CA GLU A 59 9.95 -6.77 -20.82
C GLU A 59 11.29 -7.13 -20.15
N GLY A 60 11.31 -7.42 -18.84
CA GLY A 60 12.53 -7.68 -18.08
C GLY A 60 13.43 -6.45 -17.89
N LYS A 61 12.92 -5.24 -18.16
CA LYS A 61 13.66 -3.97 -18.10
C LYS A 61 13.50 -3.23 -16.76
N PHE A 62 12.95 -3.89 -15.73
CA PHE A 62 12.72 -3.29 -14.42
C PHE A 62 13.78 -3.69 -13.37
N ALA A 63 14.85 -4.39 -13.77
CA ALA A 63 15.91 -4.80 -12.86
C ALA A 63 16.57 -3.59 -12.15
N GLY A 64 16.74 -3.68 -10.84
CA GLY A 64 17.39 -2.66 -10.02
C GLY A 64 16.58 -1.37 -9.82
N ARG A 65 15.28 -1.36 -10.16
CA ARG A 65 14.40 -0.20 -10.01
C ARG A 65 13.38 -0.43 -8.90
N ALA A 66 12.92 0.65 -8.28
CA ALA A 66 11.84 0.66 -7.30
C ALA A 66 10.73 1.62 -7.73
N VAL A 67 9.51 1.40 -7.23
CA VAL A 67 8.37 2.30 -7.40
C VAL A 67 7.99 2.87 -6.05
N LEU A 68 7.80 4.19 -5.98
CA LEU A 68 7.20 4.87 -4.84
C LEU A 68 5.83 5.39 -5.24
N LEU A 69 4.77 4.91 -4.58
CA LEU A 69 3.42 5.47 -4.71
C LEU A 69 3.24 6.52 -3.61
N ALA A 70 3.14 7.80 -3.99
CA ALA A 70 3.03 8.91 -3.04
C ALA A 70 1.69 9.64 -3.18
N GLY A 71 1.10 10.04 -2.04
CA GLY A 71 -0.16 10.79 -1.99
C GLY A 71 -0.85 10.74 -0.62
N PRO A 72 -1.91 11.55 -0.41
CA PRO A 72 -2.71 11.57 0.83
C PRO A 72 -3.40 10.23 1.15
N PRO A 73 -3.82 9.95 2.39
CA PRO A 73 -4.62 8.76 2.70
C PRO A 73 -5.89 8.69 1.82
N GLY A 74 -6.39 7.49 1.54
CA GLY A 74 -7.60 7.28 0.72
C GLY A 74 -7.45 7.44 -0.80
N THR A 75 -6.27 7.80 -1.34
CA THR A 75 -6.07 8.03 -2.79
C THR A 75 -5.71 6.78 -3.60
N GLY A 76 -6.06 5.57 -3.15
CA GLY A 76 -5.85 4.34 -3.94
C GLY A 76 -4.41 3.86 -4.07
N LYS A 77 -3.49 4.25 -3.16
CA LYS A 77 -2.12 3.69 -3.10
C LYS A 77 -2.04 2.24 -2.63
N CYS A 78 -3.07 1.82 -1.89
CA CYS A 78 -3.27 0.53 -1.23
C CYS A 78 -2.26 0.21 -0.12
N VAL A 79 -2.77 0.19 1.11
CA VAL A 79 -2.13 -0.27 2.34
C VAL A 79 -3.25 -0.93 3.15
N SER A 80 -3.01 -2.11 3.71
CA SER A 80 -3.96 -2.91 4.50
C SER A 80 -3.41 -3.15 5.91
N GLY A 81 -4.25 -3.62 6.84
CA GLY A 81 -3.84 -3.87 8.23
C GLY A 81 -2.66 -4.84 8.34
N ASP A 82 -2.63 -5.87 7.50
CA ASP A 82 -1.56 -6.86 7.36
C ASP A 82 -0.31 -6.32 6.64
N THR A 83 -0.33 -5.10 6.12
CA THR A 83 0.86 -4.52 5.46
C THR A 83 1.96 -4.30 6.50
N PRO A 84 3.15 -4.91 6.32
CA PRO A 84 4.26 -4.72 7.23
C PRO A 84 4.93 -3.36 7.03
N VAL A 85 5.32 -2.73 8.13
CA VAL A 85 6.01 -1.45 8.19
C VAL A 85 7.34 -1.64 8.92
N LEU A 86 8.41 -1.15 8.33
CA LEU A 86 9.73 -1.08 8.96
C LEU A 86 9.78 0.12 9.91
N LEU A 87 9.99 -0.14 11.20
CA LEU A 87 10.14 0.85 12.25
C LEU A 87 11.59 1.36 12.34
N ALA A 88 11.77 2.51 13.00
CA ALA A 88 13.09 3.13 13.16
C ALA A 88 14.10 2.28 13.96
N ASP A 89 13.62 1.37 14.81
CA ASP A 89 14.46 0.43 15.57
C ASP A 89 14.89 -0.80 14.75
N GLY A 90 14.49 -0.87 13.47
CA GLY A 90 14.78 -1.97 12.57
C GLY A 90 13.79 -3.13 12.65
N THR A 91 12.79 -3.05 13.53
CA THR A 91 11.73 -4.07 13.60
C THR A 91 10.71 -3.88 12.47
N VAL A 92 10.04 -4.97 12.10
CA VAL A 92 8.96 -4.95 11.11
C VAL A 92 7.67 -5.33 11.83
N LYS A 93 6.65 -4.47 11.75
CA LYS A 93 5.33 -4.71 12.35
C LYS A 93 4.21 -4.41 11.36
N GLU A 94 3.14 -5.19 11.42
CA GLU A 94 1.91 -4.93 10.68
C GLU A 94 1.22 -3.66 11.17
N ILE A 95 0.54 -2.95 10.27
CA ILE A 95 -0.19 -1.73 10.59
C ILE A 95 -1.30 -1.97 11.61
N GLU A 96 -1.99 -3.10 11.52
CA GLU A 96 -3.04 -3.47 12.47
C GLU A 96 -2.48 -3.60 13.90
N LYS A 97 -1.34 -4.28 14.05
CA LYS A 97 -0.65 -4.38 15.35
C LYS A 97 -0.22 -3.00 15.87
N ILE A 98 0.32 -2.15 14.99
CA ILE A 98 0.69 -0.77 15.35
C ILE A 98 -0.55 0.02 15.80
N TYR A 99 -1.68 -0.15 15.11
CA TYR A 99 -2.93 0.52 15.44
C TYR A 99 -3.45 0.06 16.82
N GLU A 100 -3.57 -1.24 17.08
CA GLU A 100 -4.07 -1.76 18.37
C GLU A 100 -3.18 -1.31 19.55
N GLU A 101 -1.84 -1.36 19.39
CA GLU A 101 -0.91 -0.86 20.42
C GLU A 101 -1.10 0.63 20.74
N ASN A 102 -1.46 1.44 19.75
CA ASN A 102 -1.66 2.89 19.91
C ASN A 102 -3.10 3.26 20.26
N LYS A 103 -4.08 2.39 20.00
CA LYS A 103 -5.47 2.60 20.41
C LYS A 103 -5.61 2.69 21.92
N GLU A 104 -4.82 1.91 22.66
CA GLU A 104 -4.80 1.93 24.13
C GLU A 104 -3.95 3.08 24.71
N LYS A 105 -2.87 3.47 24.03
CA LYS A 105 -1.83 4.38 24.57
C LYS A 105 -1.89 5.80 24.01
N GLY A 106 -2.43 5.94 22.81
CA GLY A 106 -2.47 7.18 22.05
C GLY A 106 -3.68 8.04 22.41
N LYS A 107 -3.67 9.27 21.91
CA LYS A 107 -4.78 10.21 22.08
C LYS A 107 -5.68 10.16 20.85
N ILE A 108 -6.96 9.82 21.02
CA ILE A 108 -7.93 9.89 19.93
C ILE A 108 -8.18 11.37 19.59
N ILE A 109 -7.85 11.76 18.36
CA ILE A 109 -8.05 13.12 17.83
C ILE A 109 -9.44 13.25 17.20
N LYS A 110 -9.90 12.19 16.54
CA LYS A 110 -11.18 12.16 15.82
C LYS A 110 -11.70 10.74 15.82
N GLU A 111 -12.99 10.59 16.08
CA GLU A 111 -13.70 9.31 15.98
C GLU A 111 -15.04 9.57 15.30
N THR A 112 -15.23 8.94 14.15
CA THR A 112 -16.48 8.91 13.40
C THR A 112 -16.86 7.46 13.14
N GLU A 113 -18.06 7.23 12.61
CA GLU A 113 -18.52 5.89 12.22
C GLU A 113 -17.62 5.23 11.16
N GLU A 114 -16.87 6.03 10.39
CA GLU A 114 -16.02 5.56 9.28
C GLU A 114 -14.51 5.64 9.57
N GLU A 115 -14.08 6.42 10.56
CA GLU A 115 -12.66 6.76 10.76
C GLU A 115 -12.32 7.02 12.24
N THR A 116 -11.25 6.40 12.72
CA THR A 116 -10.62 6.74 14.01
C THR A 116 -9.20 7.25 13.76
N ILE A 117 -8.91 8.47 14.19
CA ILE A 117 -7.59 9.10 14.09
C ILE A 117 -6.96 9.13 15.48
N ILE A 118 -5.81 8.48 15.61
CA ILE A 118 -5.05 8.39 16.85
C ILE A 118 -3.74 9.16 16.69
N GLU A 119 -3.50 10.10 17.60
CA GLU A 119 -2.18 10.71 17.78
C GLU A 119 -1.28 9.69 18.48
N CYS A 120 -0.29 9.19 17.75
CA CYS A 120 0.80 8.44 18.35
C CYS A 120 1.67 9.46 19.12
N ASN A 121 1.95 9.23 20.41
CA ASN A 121 2.65 10.17 21.31
C ASN A 121 4.15 10.42 20.96
N GLY A 122 4.53 10.39 19.68
CA GLY A 122 5.90 10.62 19.19
C GLY A 122 6.83 9.41 19.26
N GLU A 123 6.36 8.28 19.81
CA GLU A 123 7.11 7.02 19.91
C GLU A 123 7.23 6.33 18.55
N LEU A 124 6.18 6.37 17.73
CA LEU A 124 6.18 5.74 16.41
C LEU A 124 7.03 6.56 15.42
N LYS A 125 8.21 6.03 15.08
CA LYS A 125 9.13 6.61 14.10
C LYS A 125 9.38 5.64 12.97
N LEU A 126 9.40 6.16 11.75
CA LEU A 126 9.58 5.38 10.52
C LEU A 126 10.73 5.94 9.69
N PRO A 127 11.46 5.09 8.95
CA PRO A 127 12.29 5.53 7.84
C PRO A 127 11.41 6.22 6.78
N SER A 128 11.72 7.48 6.46
CA SER A 128 10.97 8.32 5.54
C SER A 128 11.89 8.84 4.45
N ILE A 129 11.44 8.79 3.20
CA ILE A 129 12.18 9.36 2.07
C ILE A 129 11.90 10.86 2.00
N ASN A 130 12.95 11.68 2.11
CA ASN A 130 12.84 13.10 1.90
C ASN A 130 12.70 13.40 0.39
N ALA A 131 11.54 13.93 0.01
CA ALA A 131 11.19 14.17 -1.39
C ALA A 131 12.14 15.14 -2.14
N LYS A 132 12.92 15.97 -1.44
CA LYS A 132 13.84 16.94 -2.07
C LYS A 132 15.18 16.33 -2.45
N ASN A 133 15.69 15.41 -1.64
CA ASN A 133 17.04 14.87 -1.78
C ASN A 133 17.09 13.33 -1.90
N LEU A 134 15.93 12.68 -1.81
CA LEU A 134 15.72 11.23 -1.86
C LEU A 134 16.51 10.44 -0.80
N LYS A 135 16.99 11.11 0.25
CA LYS A 135 17.66 10.45 1.37
C LYS A 135 16.63 9.89 2.35
N CYS A 136 16.95 8.75 2.92
CA CYS A 136 16.19 8.15 4.00
C CYS A 136 16.52 8.86 5.33
N GLU A 137 15.49 9.31 6.04
CA GLU A 137 15.59 10.02 7.32
C GLU A 137 14.58 9.38 8.29
N ILE A 138 14.96 9.17 9.55
CA ILE A 138 14.01 8.73 10.57
C ILE A 138 13.11 9.90 10.96
N LYS A 139 11.80 9.73 10.82
CA LYS A 139 10.80 10.76 11.18
C LYS A 139 9.70 10.18 12.07
N PRO A 140 9.22 10.95 13.06
CA PRO A 140 8.01 10.58 13.79
C PRO A 140 6.81 10.61 12.84
N VAL A 141 5.89 9.67 13.01
CA VAL A 141 4.59 9.70 12.34
C VAL A 141 3.79 10.86 12.89
N LYS A 142 3.26 11.69 11.99
CA LYS A 142 2.41 12.83 12.33
C LYS A 142 1.19 12.83 11.42
N TYR A 143 0.04 13.15 11.99
CA TYR A 143 -1.13 13.53 11.21
C TYR A 143 -0.88 14.93 10.62
N LEU A 144 -1.20 15.12 9.34
CA LEU A 144 -1.02 16.37 8.59
C LEU A 144 -2.33 17.14 8.50
#